data_AF-A0A819TWJ5-F1
#
_entry.id   AF-A0A819TWJ5-F1
#
_cell.length_a   1.000
_cell.length_b   1.000
_cell.length_c   1.000
_cell.angle_alpha   90.00
_cell.angle_beta   90.00
_cell.angle_gamma   90.00
#
_symmetry.space_group_name_H-M   'P 1'
#
loop_
_entity.id
_entity.type
_entity.pdbx_description
1 polymer ?
#
loop_
_entity_poly.entity_id
_entity_poly.type
_entity_poly.pdbx_seq_one_letter_code
_entity_poly.pdbx_strand_id
1 'polypeptide(L)'
;YEACAYLEQTSRTYSERGDAHLTKRFLDEASTLYERAIQTYMRSNMLIHFAYADFEEYRLNIDKARAIYNRLLDINEANLKDPTLAYIQAMRFERRTDGIKSARSIFKRAREDLRINHQIYVAAALMEYYCTKDNNIAFNIFNLGLKKYGQNVDYILAYIDYMTHLNEDHNARVLFERVLSSDNLILKQSQLPIWNEFLKFESQVGDLQSIKKVEKRRLNIYLDLNELDNRETLLLIDRYKFLNLLPCSNDELKLLGYKDTLSRTSSSLLSSTSPIINGTAILEQVARDRRALLPRPDIKHLMPFRPTRNPLPGSHPTPGGVFPLPDTALYLVKVLPPPRNFEGPFVIIDELMDRVARIVIPDTFEPVRVSVQGEVIRDLDTNSSQSGRKMEHADSDEDDQPLQSTMNGRVAMNLYQQRQQKRVKLTTIATNVDQP
;
A
#
# COMPACT_ATOMS: atom_id res chain seq x y z
N TYR A 1 13.33 -1.96 34.45
CA TYR A 1 13.61 -1.04 33.33
C TYR A 1 13.01 0.33 33.61
N GLU A 2 11.69 0.50 33.52
CA GLU A 2 11.00 1.80 33.68
C GLU A 2 11.45 2.63 34.90
N ALA A 3 11.58 2.00 36.08
CA ALA A 3 12.08 2.68 37.28
C ALA A 3 13.52 3.25 37.11
N CYS A 4 14.41 2.54 36.41
CA CYS A 4 15.75 3.04 36.11
C CYS A 4 15.72 4.11 35.00
N ALA A 5 14.90 3.91 33.96
CA ALA A 5 14.71 4.89 32.89
C ALA A 5 14.16 6.24 33.42
N TYR A 6 13.30 6.19 34.45
CA TYR A 6 12.86 7.37 35.19
C TYR A 6 14.01 8.06 35.92
N LEU A 7 14.87 7.30 36.62
CA LEU A 7 16.08 7.84 37.28
C LEU A 7 17.10 8.43 36.29
N GLU A 8 17.23 7.84 35.10
CA GLU A 8 18.01 8.39 33.99
C GLU A 8 17.42 9.70 33.46
N GLN A 9 16.09 9.76 33.29
CA GLN A 9 15.39 10.96 32.83
C GLN A 9 15.47 12.10 33.86
N THR A 10 15.27 11.82 35.15
CA THR A 10 15.44 12.84 36.20
C THR A 10 16.89 13.30 36.29
N SER A 11 17.86 12.39 36.18
CA SER A 11 19.29 12.73 36.11
C SER A 11 19.60 13.69 34.95
N ARG A 12 19.04 13.47 33.74
CA ARG A 12 19.16 14.42 32.62
C ARG A 12 18.57 15.79 32.95
N THR A 13 17.37 15.83 33.54
CA THR A 13 16.73 17.10 33.97
C THR A 13 17.55 17.85 35.02
N TYR A 14 18.25 17.17 35.94
CA TYR A 14 19.15 17.82 36.89
C TYR A 14 20.48 18.27 36.26
N SER A 15 20.97 17.54 35.25
CA SER A 15 22.14 17.94 34.45
C SER A 15 21.86 19.23 33.66
N GLU A 16 20.68 19.34 33.03
CA GLU A 16 20.20 20.57 32.36
C GLU A 16 20.09 21.77 33.30
N ARG A 17 19.79 21.52 34.59
CA ARG A 17 19.74 22.54 35.65
C ARG A 17 21.11 22.86 36.27
N GLY A 18 22.17 22.17 35.87
CA GLY A 18 23.54 22.38 36.36
C GLY A 18 23.88 21.68 37.68
N ASP A 19 23.00 20.84 38.25
CA ASP A 19 23.31 20.09 39.49
C ASP A 19 23.98 18.75 39.17
N ALA A 20 25.31 18.79 39.05
CA ALA A 20 26.13 17.61 38.81
C ALA A 20 26.11 16.58 39.97
N HIS A 21 25.84 17.01 41.21
CA HIS A 21 25.86 16.14 42.38
C HIS A 21 24.60 15.27 42.45
N LEU A 22 23.41 15.87 42.27
CA LEU A 22 22.16 15.12 42.15
C LEU A 22 22.15 14.24 40.90
N THR A 23 22.67 14.74 39.77
CA THR A 23 22.85 13.97 38.53
C THR A 23 23.61 12.67 38.80
N LYS A 24 24.78 12.74 39.45
CA LYS A 24 25.57 11.55 39.80
C LYS A 24 24.82 10.63 40.78
N ARG A 25 24.19 11.19 41.82
CA ARG A 25 23.43 10.40 42.81
C ARG A 25 22.33 9.55 42.16
N PHE A 26 21.56 10.10 41.23
CA PHE A 26 20.50 9.34 40.55
C PHE A 26 21.05 8.27 39.60
N LEU A 27 22.22 8.48 38.98
CA LEU A 27 22.89 7.46 38.17
C LEU A 27 23.46 6.32 39.03
N ASP A 28 24.05 6.64 40.18
CA ASP A 28 24.52 5.62 41.13
C ASP A 28 23.32 4.84 41.74
N GLU A 29 22.20 5.51 42.01
CA GLU A 29 20.96 4.85 42.43
C GLU A 29 20.40 3.91 41.34
N ALA A 30 20.34 4.35 40.08
CA ALA A 30 19.94 3.50 38.95
C ALA A 30 20.87 2.29 38.78
N SER A 31 22.17 2.49 38.92
CA SER A 31 23.19 1.42 38.88
C SER A 31 22.95 0.37 39.98
N THR A 32 22.75 0.80 41.23
CA THR A 32 22.46 -0.13 42.35
C THR A 32 21.10 -0.82 42.20
N LEU A 33 20.11 -0.16 41.59
CA LEU A 33 18.80 -0.76 41.33
C LEU A 33 18.88 -1.88 40.28
N TYR A 34 19.64 -1.66 39.19
CA TYR A 34 19.94 -2.70 38.20
C TYR A 34 20.75 -3.85 38.80
N GLU A 35 21.84 -3.56 39.53
CA GLU A 35 22.69 -4.56 40.19
C GLU A 35 21.87 -5.44 41.14
N ARG A 36 21.02 -4.83 41.97
CA ARG A 36 20.09 -5.56 42.85
C ARG A 36 19.14 -6.44 42.06
N ALA A 37 18.56 -5.94 40.96
CA ALA A 37 17.62 -6.69 40.15
C ALA A 37 18.25 -7.96 39.52
N ILE A 38 19.46 -7.86 38.98
CA ILE A 38 20.17 -9.03 38.42
C ILE A 38 20.64 -10.00 39.51
N GLN A 39 20.98 -9.53 40.71
CA GLN A 39 21.45 -10.40 41.81
C GLN A 39 20.32 -11.15 42.53
N THR A 40 19.16 -10.53 42.75
CA THR A 40 18.07 -11.12 43.55
C THR A 40 17.07 -11.91 42.72
N TYR A 41 16.26 -11.23 41.90
CA TYR A 41 15.04 -11.81 41.31
C TYR A 41 15.17 -12.13 39.81
N MET A 42 16.01 -11.40 39.06
CA MET A 42 16.00 -11.41 37.59
C MET A 42 17.30 -11.93 36.96
N ARG A 43 17.95 -12.91 37.60
CA ARG A 43 19.25 -13.49 37.19
C ARG A 43 19.31 -13.93 35.72
N SER A 44 18.29 -14.64 35.22
CA SER A 44 18.25 -15.09 33.82
C SER A 44 17.58 -14.12 32.85
N ASN A 45 17.14 -12.94 33.29
CA ASN A 45 16.40 -12.01 32.43
C ASN A 45 17.35 -11.19 31.56
N MET A 46 17.52 -11.64 30.31
CA MET A 46 18.34 -10.98 29.29
C MET A 46 18.01 -9.49 29.10
N LEU A 47 16.74 -9.09 29.16
CA LEU A 47 16.32 -7.69 28.94
C LEU A 47 16.92 -6.73 29.98
N ILE A 48 16.96 -7.17 31.25
CA ILE A 48 17.52 -6.35 32.33
C ILE A 48 19.05 -6.27 32.23
N HIS A 49 19.70 -7.37 31.83
CA HIS A 49 21.14 -7.39 31.60
C HIS A 49 21.55 -6.49 30.43
N PHE A 50 20.80 -6.50 29.33
CA PHE A 50 21.07 -5.62 28.18
C PHE A 50 20.87 -4.15 28.55
N ALA A 51 19.74 -3.81 29.19
CA ALA A 51 19.48 -2.44 29.66
C ALA A 51 20.55 -1.94 30.65
N TYR A 52 21.03 -2.80 31.56
CA TYR A 52 22.08 -2.45 32.50
C TYR A 52 23.46 -2.29 31.83
N ALA A 53 23.79 -3.15 30.86
CA ALA A 53 25.03 -3.04 30.11
C ALA A 53 25.04 -1.80 29.20
N ASP A 54 23.96 -1.50 28.48
CA ASP A 54 23.82 -0.26 27.69
C ASP A 54 23.86 0.99 28.61
N PHE A 55 23.32 0.91 29.84
CA PHE A 55 23.40 1.98 30.85
C PHE A 55 24.84 2.22 31.36
N GLU A 56 25.60 1.17 31.69
CA GLU A 56 27.00 1.33 32.10
C GLU A 56 27.91 1.71 30.91
N GLU A 57 27.59 1.30 29.68
CA GLU A 57 28.25 1.81 28.47
C GLU A 57 27.99 3.31 28.27
N TYR A 58 26.75 3.79 28.47
CA TYR A 58 26.41 5.22 28.44
C TYR A 58 27.19 6.03 29.50
N ARG A 59 27.51 5.41 30.64
CA ARG A 59 28.38 5.97 31.68
C ARG A 59 29.89 5.85 31.39
N LEU A 60 30.27 5.29 30.24
CA LEU A 60 31.64 4.97 29.82
C LEU A 60 32.34 3.91 30.71
N ASN A 61 31.59 3.16 31.51
CA ASN A 61 32.10 2.07 32.36
C ASN A 61 32.18 0.75 31.58
N ILE A 62 32.99 0.73 30.50
CA ILE A 62 33.05 -0.37 29.53
C ILE A 62 33.39 -1.71 30.18
N ASP A 63 34.34 -1.75 31.12
CA ASP A 63 34.72 -2.99 31.82
C ASP A 63 33.58 -3.56 32.67
N LYS A 64 32.72 -2.68 33.23
CA LYS A 64 31.55 -3.10 33.99
C LYS A 64 30.46 -3.64 33.07
N ALA A 65 30.20 -2.99 31.93
CA ALA A 65 29.31 -3.50 30.89
C ALA A 65 29.77 -4.88 30.37
N ARG A 66 31.07 -5.06 30.14
CA ARG A 66 31.70 -6.34 29.79
C ARG A 66 31.53 -7.41 30.88
N ALA A 67 31.69 -7.04 32.16
CA ALA A 67 31.44 -7.94 33.28
C ALA A 67 29.98 -8.41 33.35
N ILE A 68 29.01 -7.52 33.06
CA ILE A 68 27.57 -7.86 33.00
C ILE A 68 27.29 -8.87 31.88
N TYR A 69 27.85 -8.67 30.68
CA TYR A 69 27.72 -9.65 29.59
C TYR A 69 28.41 -10.98 29.92
N ASN A 70 29.62 -10.96 30.49
CA ASN A 70 30.32 -12.19 30.88
C ASN A 70 29.50 -13.01 31.89
N ARG A 71 28.98 -12.36 32.93
CA ARG A 71 28.11 -12.98 33.94
C ARG A 71 26.89 -13.66 33.31
N LEU A 72 26.22 -13.01 32.36
CA LEU A 72 25.06 -13.57 31.65
C LEU A 72 25.42 -14.77 30.76
N LEU A 73 26.65 -14.82 30.25
CA LEU A 73 27.15 -15.89 29.37
C LEU A 73 27.77 -17.07 30.15
N ASP A 74 28.03 -16.91 31.45
CA ASP A 74 28.71 -17.93 32.25
C ASP A 74 27.89 -19.23 32.35
N ILE A 75 28.59 -20.34 32.14
CA ILE A 75 27.99 -21.65 31.86
C ILE A 75 27.25 -22.22 33.08
N ASN A 76 27.56 -21.73 34.28
CA ASN A 76 27.04 -22.23 35.55
C ASN A 76 25.63 -21.71 35.91
N GLU A 77 25.09 -20.71 35.20
CA GLU A 77 23.71 -20.27 35.43
C GLU A 77 22.69 -21.17 34.70
N ALA A 78 22.21 -22.20 35.41
CA ALA A 78 21.33 -23.26 34.89
C ALA A 78 19.96 -22.81 34.33
N ASN A 79 19.65 -21.51 34.31
CA ASN A 79 18.35 -20.96 33.94
C ASN A 79 18.29 -20.34 32.53
N LEU A 80 19.42 -20.10 31.86
CA LEU A 80 19.44 -19.55 30.50
C LEU A 80 19.50 -20.66 29.45
N LYS A 81 18.33 -21.08 28.97
CA LYS A 81 18.17 -22.16 27.98
C LYS A 81 18.74 -21.84 26.59
N ASP A 82 18.78 -20.56 26.22
CA ASP A 82 19.35 -20.10 24.95
C ASP A 82 20.19 -18.81 25.16
N PRO A 83 21.53 -18.89 25.16
CA PRO A 83 22.41 -17.74 25.27
C PRO A 83 22.67 -17.05 23.91
N THR A 84 22.08 -17.50 22.80
CA THR A 84 22.40 -16.99 21.45
C THR A 84 22.16 -15.49 21.33
N LEU A 85 21.04 -14.99 21.86
CA LEU A 85 20.74 -13.55 21.86
C LEU A 85 21.75 -12.76 22.73
N ALA A 86 22.17 -13.32 23.87
CA ALA A 86 23.19 -12.72 24.71
C ALA A 86 24.55 -12.64 24.01
N TYR A 87 24.97 -13.69 23.28
CA TYR A 87 26.18 -13.66 22.45
C TYR A 87 26.07 -12.65 21.30
N ILE A 88 24.92 -12.54 20.63
CA ILE A 88 24.70 -11.55 19.57
C ILE A 88 24.84 -10.13 20.13
N GLN A 89 24.27 -9.85 21.30
CA GLN A 89 24.34 -8.52 21.90
C GLN A 89 25.75 -8.21 22.44
N ALA A 90 26.40 -9.17 23.11
CA ALA A 90 27.80 -9.02 23.55
C ALA A 90 28.76 -8.79 22.36
N MET A 91 28.54 -9.48 21.24
CA MET A 91 29.32 -9.28 20.01
C MET A 91 29.09 -7.88 19.40
N ARG A 92 27.86 -7.37 19.43
CA ARG A 92 27.53 -5.99 18.99
C ARG A 92 28.16 -4.93 19.89
N PHE A 93 28.15 -5.16 21.20
CA PHE A 93 28.81 -4.34 22.23
C PHE A 93 30.32 -4.27 22.00
N GLU A 94 31.02 -5.42 21.98
CA GLU A 94 32.48 -5.46 21.78
C GLU A 94 32.91 -4.85 20.44
N ARG A 95 32.08 -4.98 19.38
CA ARG A 95 32.31 -4.31 18.10
C ARG A 95 32.16 -2.78 18.19
N ARG A 96 31.28 -2.29 19.06
CA ARG A 96 30.97 -0.85 19.27
C ARG A 96 32.04 -0.18 20.14
N THR A 97 32.63 -0.88 21.09
CA THR A 97 33.65 -0.35 22.01
C THR A 97 35.09 -0.60 21.54
N ASP A 98 35.45 -1.86 21.28
CA ASP A 98 36.83 -2.33 21.06
C ASP A 98 37.08 -2.75 19.60
N GLY A 99 36.04 -2.71 18.77
CA GLY A 99 36.10 -2.97 17.34
C GLY A 99 36.07 -4.45 16.95
N ILE A 100 36.28 -4.71 15.66
CA ILE A 100 35.98 -6.01 15.04
C ILE A 100 36.81 -7.18 15.61
N LYS A 101 38.03 -6.93 16.09
CA LYS A 101 38.89 -7.97 16.67
C LYS A 101 38.29 -8.54 17.96
N SER A 102 37.77 -7.69 18.84
CA SER A 102 37.10 -8.16 20.07
C SER A 102 35.81 -8.92 19.74
N ALA A 103 35.00 -8.38 18.80
CA ALA A 103 33.77 -9.03 18.35
C ALA A 103 34.01 -10.45 17.77
N ARG A 104 35.09 -10.65 16.99
CA ARG A 104 35.50 -11.98 16.50
C ARG A 104 35.89 -12.93 17.62
N SER A 105 36.43 -12.44 18.75
CA SER A 105 36.74 -13.26 19.93
C SER A 105 35.45 -13.76 20.61
N ILE A 106 34.42 -12.92 20.71
CA ILE A 106 33.09 -13.32 21.20
C ILE A 106 32.45 -14.34 20.26
N PHE A 107 32.54 -14.16 18.94
CA PHE A 107 32.04 -15.16 17.99
C PHE A 107 32.78 -16.50 18.11
N LYS A 108 34.10 -16.50 18.38
CA LYS A 108 34.86 -17.71 18.68
C LYS A 108 34.34 -18.39 19.95
N ARG A 109 34.21 -17.66 21.07
CA ARG A 109 33.67 -18.20 22.34
C ARG A 109 32.23 -18.73 22.16
N ALA A 110 31.39 -18.03 21.40
CA ALA A 110 30.04 -18.47 21.10
C ALA A 110 30.04 -19.82 20.39
N ARG A 111 30.89 -20.01 19.37
CA ARG A 111 31.00 -21.27 18.62
C ARG A 111 31.42 -22.48 19.46
N GLU A 112 32.12 -22.25 20.56
CA GLU A 112 32.58 -23.27 21.52
C GLU A 112 31.47 -23.68 22.51
N ASP A 113 30.42 -22.88 22.66
CA ASP A 113 29.25 -23.20 23.49
C ASP A 113 28.24 -24.09 22.73
N LEU A 114 27.85 -25.19 23.35
CA LEU A 114 26.90 -26.17 22.81
C LEU A 114 25.46 -25.66 22.78
N ARG A 115 25.13 -24.64 23.59
CA ARG A 115 23.76 -24.09 23.76
C ARG A 115 23.32 -23.16 22.60
N ILE A 116 24.21 -22.83 21.67
CA ILE A 116 23.95 -21.81 20.64
C ILE A 116 23.05 -22.30 19.49
N ASN A 117 22.21 -21.39 19.02
CA ASN A 117 21.37 -21.53 17.83
C ASN A 117 21.98 -20.84 16.61
N HIS A 118 21.47 -21.18 15.42
CA HIS A 118 21.91 -20.71 14.11
C HIS A 118 22.04 -19.18 13.96
N GLN A 119 21.26 -18.40 14.72
CA GLN A 119 21.18 -16.93 14.63
C GLN A 119 22.53 -16.22 14.86
N ILE A 120 23.43 -16.79 15.68
CA ILE A 120 24.76 -16.18 15.90
C ILE A 120 25.61 -16.14 14.63
N TYR A 121 25.49 -17.14 13.75
CA TYR A 121 26.22 -17.17 12.47
C TYR A 121 25.67 -16.13 11.50
N VAL A 122 24.35 -15.96 11.44
CA VAL A 122 23.69 -14.90 10.65
C VAL A 122 24.14 -13.52 11.15
N ALA A 123 24.07 -13.29 12.46
CA ALA A 123 24.48 -12.03 13.07
C ALA A 123 25.97 -11.72 12.83
N ALA A 124 26.86 -12.71 12.93
CA ALA A 124 28.29 -12.53 12.71
C ALA A 124 28.61 -12.24 11.23
N ALA A 125 27.98 -12.96 10.29
CA ALA A 125 28.17 -12.73 8.86
C ALA A 125 27.65 -11.35 8.42
N LEU A 126 26.44 -10.96 8.85
CA LEU A 126 25.89 -9.64 8.57
C LEU A 126 26.69 -8.52 9.25
N MET A 127 27.26 -8.76 10.43
CA MET A 127 28.13 -7.79 11.10
C MET A 127 29.40 -7.51 10.28
N GLU A 128 30.05 -8.54 9.74
CA GLU A 128 31.20 -8.37 8.82
C GLU A 128 30.75 -7.65 7.54
N TYR A 129 29.72 -8.15 6.86
CA TYR A 129 29.21 -7.54 5.63
C TYR A 129 28.89 -6.03 5.79
N TYR A 130 28.15 -5.66 6.84
CA TYR A 130 27.78 -4.27 7.05
C TYR A 130 28.92 -3.39 7.57
N CYS A 131 29.83 -3.91 8.40
CA CYS A 131 30.85 -3.11 9.09
C CYS A 131 32.24 -3.15 8.43
N THR A 132 32.73 -4.31 8.01
CA THR A 132 34.05 -4.47 7.36
C THR A 132 33.96 -4.40 5.84
N LYS A 133 32.75 -4.53 5.27
CA LYS A 133 32.49 -4.58 3.81
C LYS A 133 33.20 -5.74 3.09
N ASP A 134 33.58 -6.78 3.84
CA ASP A 134 34.22 -7.97 3.29
C ASP A 134 33.20 -9.08 3.04
N ASN A 135 32.73 -9.15 1.79
CA ASN A 135 31.79 -10.17 1.32
C ASN A 135 32.34 -11.60 1.46
N ASN A 136 33.67 -11.79 1.37
CA ASN A 136 34.30 -13.11 1.44
C ASN A 136 34.25 -13.65 2.87
N ILE A 137 34.52 -12.81 3.87
CA ILE A 137 34.43 -13.22 5.28
C ILE A 137 32.98 -13.56 5.64
N ALA A 138 32.01 -12.73 5.24
CA ALA A 138 30.60 -13.00 5.46
C ALA A 138 30.14 -14.31 4.78
N PHE A 139 30.50 -14.52 3.50
CA PHE A 139 30.26 -15.78 2.78
C PHE A 139 30.91 -17.00 3.45
N ASN A 140 32.13 -16.87 3.96
CA ASN A 140 32.81 -17.95 4.68
C ASN A 140 32.12 -18.28 6.02
N ILE A 141 31.61 -17.28 6.75
CA ILE A 141 30.83 -17.50 7.98
C ILE A 141 29.49 -18.19 7.65
N PHE A 142 28.82 -17.79 6.56
CA PHE A 142 27.58 -18.45 6.13
C PHE A 142 27.80 -19.90 5.69
N ASN A 143 28.83 -20.21 4.90
CA ASN A 143 29.13 -21.61 4.54
C ASN A 143 29.60 -22.44 5.75
N LEU A 144 30.25 -21.83 6.75
CA LEU A 144 30.60 -22.50 8.01
C LEU A 144 29.34 -22.83 8.84
N GLY A 145 28.38 -21.91 8.92
CA GLY A 145 27.11 -22.14 9.60
C GLY A 145 26.23 -23.15 8.87
N LEU A 146 26.23 -23.15 7.53
CA LEU A 146 25.49 -24.11 6.71
C LEU A 146 25.92 -25.57 6.98
N LYS A 147 27.21 -25.82 7.26
CA LYS A 147 27.70 -27.15 7.66
C LYS A 147 27.14 -27.64 8.99
N LYS A 148 26.73 -26.75 9.91
CA LYS A 148 26.19 -27.09 11.24
C LYS A 148 24.66 -27.01 11.30
N TYR A 149 24.06 -26.06 10.59
CA TYR A 149 22.62 -25.75 10.64
C TYR A 149 21.91 -25.89 9.29
N GLY A 150 22.45 -26.68 8.36
CA GLY A 150 21.85 -26.92 7.03
C GLY A 150 20.48 -27.60 7.01
N GLN A 151 19.94 -28.00 8.17
CA GLN A 151 18.56 -28.47 8.31
C GLN A 151 17.59 -27.37 8.81
N ASN A 152 18.11 -26.23 9.27
CA ASN A 152 17.30 -25.14 9.81
C ASN A 152 16.91 -24.18 8.68
N VAL A 153 15.61 -24.07 8.44
CA VAL A 153 15.04 -23.25 7.35
C VAL A 153 15.24 -21.76 7.57
N ASP A 154 15.10 -21.27 8.80
CA ASP A 154 15.28 -19.85 9.11
C ASP A 154 16.74 -19.40 8.86
N TYR A 155 17.71 -20.29 9.12
CA TYR A 155 19.11 -20.08 8.76
C TYR A 155 19.32 -20.00 7.25
N ILE A 156 18.73 -20.95 6.51
CA ILE A 156 18.80 -21.03 5.06
C ILE A 156 18.18 -19.78 4.41
N LEU A 157 17.00 -19.36 4.87
CA LEU A 157 16.32 -18.17 4.37
C LEU A 157 17.16 -16.91 4.60
N ALA A 158 17.78 -16.76 5.78
CA ALA A 158 18.68 -15.64 6.06
C ALA A 158 19.97 -15.66 5.21
N TYR A 159 20.47 -16.84 4.82
CA TYR A 159 21.62 -16.94 3.91
C TYR A 159 21.21 -16.64 2.45
N ILE A 160 20.04 -17.13 2.02
CA ILE A 160 19.48 -16.82 0.71
C ILE A 160 19.24 -15.31 0.58
N ASP A 161 18.61 -14.69 1.57
CA ASP A 161 18.38 -13.24 1.62
C ASP A 161 19.70 -12.45 1.52
N TYR A 162 20.75 -12.86 2.23
CA TYR A 162 22.08 -12.27 2.06
C TYR A 162 22.61 -12.40 0.61
N MET A 163 22.50 -13.58 0.00
CA MET A 163 23.04 -13.84 -1.35
C MET A 163 22.24 -13.13 -2.46
N THR A 164 20.92 -12.96 -2.31
CA THR A 164 20.12 -12.18 -3.25
C THR A 164 20.47 -10.68 -3.17
N HIS A 165 20.73 -10.15 -1.96
CA HIS A 165 21.20 -8.77 -1.79
C HIS A 165 22.63 -8.51 -2.31
N LEU A 166 23.46 -9.55 -2.51
CA LEU A 166 24.75 -9.42 -3.19
C LEU A 166 24.63 -9.27 -4.72
N ASN A 167 23.45 -9.51 -5.31
CA ASN A 167 23.20 -9.48 -6.75
C ASN A 167 24.12 -10.43 -7.56
N GLU A 168 24.54 -11.55 -6.94
CA GLU A 168 25.29 -12.63 -7.59
C GLU A 168 24.32 -13.73 -8.05
N ASP A 169 23.49 -13.44 -9.06
CA ASP A 169 22.34 -14.25 -9.45
C ASP A 169 22.66 -15.73 -9.73
N HIS A 170 23.86 -16.00 -10.27
CA HIS A 170 24.33 -17.37 -10.49
C HIS A 170 24.58 -18.09 -9.16
N ASN A 171 25.25 -17.43 -8.21
CA ASN A 171 25.58 -18.01 -6.91
C ASN A 171 24.34 -18.16 -6.02
N ALA A 172 23.38 -17.23 -6.13
CA ALA A 172 22.06 -17.36 -5.49
C ALA A 172 21.29 -18.58 -6.03
N ARG A 173 21.22 -18.77 -7.36
CA ARG A 173 20.61 -19.97 -7.99
C ARG A 173 21.30 -21.26 -7.55
N VAL A 174 22.63 -21.30 -7.57
CA VAL A 174 23.41 -22.45 -7.11
C VAL A 174 23.13 -22.73 -5.62
N LEU A 175 22.94 -21.71 -4.78
CA LEU A 175 22.54 -21.92 -3.38
C LEU A 175 21.13 -22.50 -3.26
N PHE A 176 20.13 -21.96 -3.99
CA PHE A 176 18.77 -22.50 -4.01
C PHE A 176 18.76 -23.98 -4.42
N GLU A 177 19.36 -24.32 -5.56
CA GLU A 177 19.43 -25.70 -6.04
C GLU A 177 20.21 -26.60 -5.08
N ARG A 178 21.33 -26.13 -4.51
CA ARG A 178 22.11 -26.89 -3.52
C ARG A 178 21.33 -27.19 -2.24
N VAL A 179 20.49 -26.26 -1.78
CA VAL A 179 19.64 -26.42 -0.58
C VAL A 179 18.42 -27.30 -0.85
N LEU A 180 17.83 -27.18 -2.05
CA LEU A 180 16.64 -27.93 -2.45
C LEU A 180 16.95 -29.31 -3.05
N SER A 181 18.23 -29.62 -3.25
CA SER A 181 18.70 -30.95 -3.65
C SER A 181 18.37 -32.02 -2.60
N SER A 182 18.02 -33.22 -3.06
CA SER A 182 17.57 -34.37 -2.26
C SER A 182 18.56 -34.83 -1.18
N ASP A 183 19.83 -34.43 -1.25
CA ASP A 183 20.87 -34.76 -0.28
C ASP A 183 20.71 -34.02 1.06
N ASN A 184 19.90 -32.95 1.11
CA ASN A 184 19.62 -32.26 2.37
C ASN A 184 18.39 -32.87 3.04
N LEU A 185 18.55 -33.33 4.29
CA LEU A 185 17.52 -33.95 5.13
C LEU A 185 16.41 -32.97 5.60
N ILE A 186 16.14 -31.91 4.85
CA ILE A 186 15.10 -30.93 5.16
C ILE A 186 13.74 -31.58 4.91
N LEU A 187 12.88 -31.59 5.92
CA LEU A 187 11.52 -32.13 5.80
C LEU A 187 10.74 -31.38 4.72
N LYS A 188 10.07 -32.10 3.80
CA LYS A 188 9.35 -31.51 2.64
C LYS A 188 8.44 -30.32 3.01
N GLN A 189 7.69 -30.44 4.11
CA GLN A 189 6.81 -29.35 4.58
C GLN A 189 7.57 -28.07 4.95
N SER A 190 8.79 -28.21 5.46
CA SER A 190 9.67 -27.10 5.82
C SER A 190 10.38 -26.49 4.60
N GLN A 191 10.34 -27.12 3.42
CA GLN A 191 10.89 -26.56 2.18
C GLN A 191 9.98 -25.49 1.56
N LEU A 192 8.68 -25.46 1.87
CA LEU A 192 7.70 -24.52 1.26
C LEU A 192 8.12 -23.04 1.33
N PRO A 193 8.59 -22.49 2.47
CA PRO A 193 9.11 -21.12 2.54
C PRO A 193 10.27 -20.86 1.58
N ILE A 194 11.17 -21.83 1.41
CA ILE A 194 12.33 -21.72 0.51
C ILE A 194 11.86 -21.68 -0.95
N TRP A 195 10.87 -22.48 -1.33
CA TRP A 195 10.27 -22.43 -2.67
C TRP A 195 9.53 -21.12 -2.96
N ASN A 196 8.95 -20.48 -1.95
CA ASN A 196 8.30 -19.17 -2.11
C ASN A 196 9.32 -18.06 -2.33
N GLU A 197 10.43 -18.06 -1.59
CA GLU A 197 11.55 -17.14 -1.87
C GLU A 197 12.25 -17.43 -3.20
N PHE A 198 12.36 -18.70 -3.61
CA PHE A 198 12.92 -19.05 -4.93
C PHE A 198 12.03 -18.56 -6.09
N LEU A 199 10.70 -18.68 -5.95
CA LEU A 199 9.75 -18.13 -6.92
C LEU A 199 9.83 -16.60 -6.99
N LYS A 200 9.91 -15.92 -5.84
CA LYS A 200 10.08 -14.47 -5.74
C LYS A 200 11.38 -14.01 -6.41
N PHE A 201 12.49 -14.71 -6.17
CA PHE A 201 13.78 -14.46 -6.83
C PHE A 201 13.72 -14.65 -8.35
N GLU A 202 13.21 -15.78 -8.86
CA GLU A 202 13.09 -15.99 -10.31
C GLU A 202 12.07 -15.03 -10.95
N SER A 203 11.08 -14.53 -10.21
CA SER A 203 10.17 -13.49 -10.71
C SER A 203 10.81 -12.10 -10.79
N GLN A 204 11.94 -11.87 -10.12
CA GLN A 204 12.68 -10.60 -10.14
C GLN A 204 13.82 -10.60 -11.18
N VAL A 205 14.48 -11.76 -11.34
CA VAL A 205 15.76 -11.88 -12.09
C VAL A 205 15.65 -12.86 -13.28
N GLY A 206 14.64 -13.73 -13.27
CA GLY A 206 14.51 -14.84 -14.21
C GLY A 206 13.70 -14.52 -15.47
N ASP A 207 13.43 -15.58 -16.23
CA ASP A 207 12.57 -15.54 -17.41
C ASP A 207 11.28 -16.33 -17.15
N LEU A 208 10.28 -16.19 -18.02
CA LEU A 208 9.01 -16.91 -17.84
C LEU A 208 9.18 -18.44 -17.84
N GLN A 209 10.24 -18.99 -18.45
CA GLN A 209 10.53 -20.42 -18.42
C GLN A 209 11.17 -20.85 -17.10
N SER A 210 12.10 -20.08 -16.51
CA SER A 210 12.66 -20.40 -15.19
C SER A 210 11.58 -20.38 -14.10
N ILE A 211 10.72 -19.36 -14.11
CA ILE A 211 9.56 -19.23 -13.22
C ILE A 211 8.66 -20.48 -13.33
N LYS A 212 8.25 -20.88 -14.54
CA LYS A 212 7.41 -22.08 -14.76
C LYS A 212 8.09 -23.39 -14.32
N LYS A 213 9.42 -23.51 -14.46
CA LYS A 213 10.17 -24.68 -13.97
C LYS A 213 10.18 -24.76 -12.44
N VAL A 214 10.33 -23.63 -11.75
CA VAL A 214 10.24 -23.55 -10.28
C VAL A 214 8.81 -23.82 -9.82
N GLU A 215 7.82 -23.20 -10.46
CA GLU A 215 6.39 -23.40 -10.20
C GLU A 215 5.97 -24.87 -10.31
N LYS A 216 6.41 -25.58 -11.37
CA LYS A 216 6.15 -27.02 -11.54
C LYS A 216 6.82 -27.89 -10.46
N ARG A 217 8.05 -27.58 -10.04
CA ARG A 217 8.73 -28.30 -8.95
C ARG A 217 8.07 -28.05 -7.60
N ARG A 218 7.65 -26.81 -7.32
CA ARG A 218 6.88 -26.42 -6.12
C ARG A 218 5.54 -27.16 -6.07
N LEU A 219 4.82 -27.25 -7.20
CA LEU A 219 3.55 -27.95 -7.30
C LEU A 219 3.67 -29.44 -6.96
N ASN A 220 4.71 -30.13 -7.43
CA ASN A 220 4.95 -31.54 -7.07
C ASN A 220 5.05 -31.77 -5.56
N ILE A 221 5.68 -30.85 -4.82
CA ILE A 221 5.81 -30.96 -3.35
C ILE A 221 4.48 -30.72 -2.64
N TYR A 222 3.65 -29.81 -3.14
CA TYR A 222 2.29 -29.64 -2.62
C TYR A 222 1.37 -30.85 -2.89
N LEU A 223 1.54 -31.52 -4.04
CA LEU A 223 0.86 -32.78 -4.35
C LEU A 223 1.33 -33.90 -3.40
N ASP A 224 2.64 -34.04 -3.19
CA ASP A 224 3.22 -35.01 -2.24
C ASP A 224 2.71 -34.83 -0.80
N LEU A 225 2.36 -33.59 -0.42
CA LEU A 225 1.84 -33.25 0.92
C LEU A 225 0.30 -33.33 1.02
N ASN A 226 -0.41 -33.58 -0.09
CA ASN A 226 -1.88 -33.51 -0.18
C ASN A 226 -2.50 -32.20 0.36
N GLU A 227 -1.75 -31.08 0.36
CA GLU A 227 -2.23 -29.79 0.89
C GLU A 227 -3.04 -28.97 -0.15
N LEU A 228 -3.07 -29.39 -1.43
CA LEU A 228 -3.79 -28.71 -2.51
C LEU A 228 -4.87 -29.60 -3.17
N ASP A 229 -6.13 -29.39 -2.78
CA ASP A 229 -7.32 -29.89 -3.49
C ASP A 229 -7.50 -29.20 -4.85
N ASN A 230 -6.65 -29.49 -5.85
CA ASN A 230 -6.69 -28.92 -7.20
C ASN A 230 -6.65 -27.36 -7.26
N ARG A 231 -6.15 -26.70 -6.20
CA ARG A 231 -6.18 -25.23 -6.07
C ARG A 231 -4.99 -24.53 -6.76
N GLU A 232 -4.73 -24.87 -8.01
CA GLU A 232 -3.61 -24.32 -8.80
C GLU A 232 -3.67 -22.78 -8.90
N THR A 233 -4.87 -22.20 -8.88
CA THR A 233 -5.12 -20.75 -8.85
C THR A 233 -4.41 -20.04 -7.68
N LEU A 234 -4.18 -20.72 -6.55
CA LEU A 234 -3.47 -20.13 -5.41
C LEU A 234 -1.97 -19.96 -5.71
N LEU A 235 -1.36 -20.94 -6.38
CA LEU A 235 0.04 -20.88 -6.83
C LEU A 235 0.23 -19.76 -7.86
N LEU A 236 -0.78 -19.56 -8.72
CA LEU A 236 -0.84 -18.48 -9.71
C LEU A 236 -0.93 -17.09 -9.06
N ILE A 237 -1.67 -16.95 -7.95
CA ILE A 237 -1.74 -15.71 -7.17
C ILE A 237 -0.36 -15.35 -6.59
N ASP A 238 0.36 -16.32 -6.03
CA ASP A 238 1.72 -16.10 -5.50
C ASP A 238 2.68 -15.56 -6.56
N ARG A 239 2.56 -16.02 -7.83
CA ARG A 239 3.43 -15.56 -8.94
C ARG A 239 3.25 -14.07 -9.25
N TYR A 240 2.07 -13.51 -8.99
CA TYR A 240 1.76 -12.10 -9.24
C TYR A 240 1.72 -11.25 -7.97
N LYS A 241 1.96 -11.85 -6.80
CA LYS A 241 2.04 -11.14 -5.52
C LYS A 241 3.28 -10.25 -5.51
N PHE A 242 3.10 -8.98 -5.16
CA PHE A 242 4.21 -8.07 -4.90
C PHE A 242 4.00 -7.34 -3.57
N LEU A 243 4.87 -7.61 -2.59
CA LEU A 243 4.73 -7.13 -1.21
C LEU A 243 3.35 -7.50 -0.62
N ASN A 244 2.49 -6.49 -0.43
CA ASN A 244 1.11 -6.59 0.04
C ASN A 244 0.05 -6.45 -1.07
N LEU A 245 0.47 -6.30 -2.33
CA LEU A 245 -0.42 -6.24 -3.49
C LEU A 245 -0.72 -7.64 -4.01
N LEU A 246 -2.00 -7.92 -4.23
CA LEU A 246 -2.52 -9.17 -4.77
C LEU A 246 -3.41 -8.88 -5.99
N PRO A 247 -3.47 -9.77 -6.99
CA PRO A 247 -4.21 -9.55 -8.24
C PRO A 247 -5.75 -9.67 -8.08
N CYS A 248 -6.23 -10.07 -6.90
CA CYS A 248 -7.65 -10.29 -6.61
C CYS A 248 -8.09 -9.49 -5.39
N SER A 249 -9.38 -9.20 -5.28
CA SER A 249 -9.98 -8.58 -4.10
C SER A 249 -9.95 -9.50 -2.88
N ASN A 250 -10.01 -8.91 -1.68
CA ASN A 250 -10.02 -9.66 -0.42
C ASN A 250 -11.16 -10.68 -0.31
N ASP A 251 -12.29 -10.45 -0.98
CA ASP A 251 -13.44 -11.36 -0.92
C ASP A 251 -13.28 -12.53 -1.91
N GLU A 252 -12.73 -12.30 -3.11
CA GLU A 252 -12.32 -13.37 -4.03
C GLU A 252 -11.24 -14.26 -3.39
N LEU A 253 -10.25 -13.66 -2.70
CA LEU A 253 -9.19 -14.40 -2.01
C LEU A 253 -9.73 -15.28 -0.87
N LYS A 254 -10.72 -14.81 -0.10
CA LYS A 254 -11.42 -15.61 0.91
C LYS A 254 -12.17 -16.79 0.29
N LEU A 255 -12.87 -16.56 -0.83
CA LEU A 255 -13.61 -17.61 -1.55
C LEU A 255 -12.70 -18.69 -2.13
N LEU A 256 -11.53 -18.30 -2.66
CA LEU A 256 -10.48 -19.23 -3.11
C LEU A 256 -9.80 -19.95 -1.93
N GLY A 257 -9.94 -19.43 -0.71
CA GLY A 257 -9.27 -19.92 0.49
C GLY A 257 -7.77 -19.60 0.52
N TYR A 258 -7.36 -18.51 -0.12
CA TYR A 258 -5.97 -18.05 -0.10
C TYR A 258 -5.57 -17.64 1.33
N LYS A 259 -4.60 -18.38 1.90
CA LYS A 259 -4.01 -18.09 3.20
C LYS A 259 -2.65 -17.45 2.97
N ASP A 260 -2.57 -16.13 3.05
CA ASP A 260 -1.28 -15.46 2.96
C ASP A 260 -0.39 -15.92 4.13
N THR A 261 0.76 -16.51 3.79
CA THR A 261 1.81 -16.93 4.74
C THR A 261 2.32 -15.75 5.57
N LEU A 262 2.24 -14.52 5.04
CA LEU A 262 2.60 -13.28 5.72
C LEU A 262 1.59 -12.86 6.82
N SER A 263 0.35 -13.37 6.78
CA SER A 263 -0.75 -12.89 7.64
C SER A 263 -0.79 -13.51 9.05
N ARG A 264 0.13 -14.43 9.37
CA ARG A 264 0.24 -15.06 10.70
C ARG A 264 0.55 -14.08 11.84
N THR A 265 1.02 -12.87 11.55
CA THR A 265 1.33 -11.82 12.55
C THR A 265 0.16 -10.88 12.87
N SER A 266 -0.86 -10.79 12.01
CA SER A 266 -1.83 -9.68 12.05
C SER A 266 -3.30 -10.09 12.22
N SER A 267 -3.61 -11.39 12.15
CA SER A 267 -4.99 -11.89 12.00
C SER A 267 -5.81 -12.00 13.30
N SER A 268 -5.25 -11.69 14.46
CA SER A 268 -5.81 -12.08 15.77
C SER A 268 -6.74 -11.06 16.46
N LEU A 269 -6.99 -9.88 15.88
CA LEU A 269 -7.62 -8.75 16.61
C LEU A 269 -8.95 -8.21 16.06
N LEU A 270 -9.45 -8.66 14.89
CA LEU A 270 -10.62 -8.04 14.25
C LEU A 270 -11.61 -9.06 13.66
N SER A 271 -12.36 -9.75 14.52
CA SER A 271 -13.55 -10.51 14.10
C SER A 271 -14.57 -10.72 15.23
N SER A 272 -15.30 -9.66 15.59
CA SER A 272 -16.50 -9.76 16.43
C SER A 272 -17.60 -8.76 16.03
N THR A 273 -18.54 -9.26 15.22
CA THR A 273 -19.99 -8.99 15.24
C THR A 273 -20.54 -7.55 15.32
N SER A 274 -21.40 -7.21 14.35
CA SER A 274 -22.52 -6.26 14.56
C SER A 274 -23.77 -6.72 13.78
N PRO A 275 -24.98 -6.69 14.38
CA PRO A 275 -26.24 -7.04 13.71
C PRO A 275 -26.98 -5.79 13.18
N ILE A 276 -27.80 -6.01 12.15
CA ILE A 276 -28.61 -4.98 11.46
C ILE A 276 -29.99 -4.86 12.13
N ILE A 277 -30.50 -3.63 12.31
CA ILE A 277 -31.90 -3.37 12.71
C ILE A 277 -32.56 -2.41 11.72
N ASN A 278 -33.73 -2.80 11.20
CA ASN A 278 -34.54 -2.03 10.26
C ASN A 278 -35.45 -1.01 11.00
N GLY A 279 -35.51 0.24 10.52
CA GLY A 279 -36.27 1.32 11.19
C GLY A 279 -36.87 2.39 10.27
N THR A 280 -37.03 2.14 8.97
CA THR A 280 -37.36 3.18 7.97
C THR A 280 -38.85 3.32 7.62
N ALA A 281 -39.73 2.42 8.08
CA ALA A 281 -41.11 2.33 7.58
C ALA A 281 -42.09 3.42 8.09
N ILE A 282 -41.82 4.06 9.24
CA ILE A 282 -42.83 4.87 9.95
C ILE A 282 -42.83 6.35 9.51
N LEU A 283 -41.71 6.87 9.00
CA LEU A 283 -41.57 8.29 8.62
C LEU A 283 -42.19 8.66 7.26
N GLU A 284 -42.48 7.70 6.38
CA GLU A 284 -42.94 8.01 5.02
C GLU A 284 -44.41 8.44 4.92
N GLN A 285 -45.30 7.98 5.80
CA GLN A 285 -46.74 8.22 5.63
C GLN A 285 -47.12 9.71 5.87
N VAL A 286 -46.54 10.34 6.89
CA VAL A 286 -46.84 11.75 7.26
C VAL A 286 -46.37 12.75 6.20
N ALA A 287 -45.41 12.38 5.34
CA ALA A 287 -44.83 13.27 4.35
C ALA A 287 -45.60 13.33 3.00
N ARG A 288 -46.62 12.48 2.80
CA ARG A 288 -47.31 12.35 1.50
C ARG A 288 -48.41 13.41 1.32
N ASP A 289 -49.22 13.68 2.34
CA ASP A 289 -50.39 14.58 2.23
C ASP A 289 -50.03 16.03 1.89
N ARG A 290 -48.91 16.56 2.41
CA ARG A 290 -48.49 17.95 2.14
C ARG A 290 -47.93 18.19 0.74
N ARG A 291 -47.61 17.13 -0.03
CA ARG A 291 -47.01 17.24 -1.38
C ARG A 291 -48.04 17.32 -2.52
N ALA A 292 -49.33 17.25 -2.22
CA ALA A 292 -50.40 17.27 -3.22
C ALA A 292 -50.83 18.70 -3.66
N LEU A 293 -50.62 19.72 -2.81
CA LEU A 293 -51.08 21.10 -3.06
C LEU A 293 -50.05 22.03 -3.77
N LEU A 294 -48.89 21.51 -4.19
CA LEU A 294 -47.86 22.33 -4.87
C LEU A 294 -47.85 22.05 -6.38
N PRO A 295 -47.88 23.08 -7.25
CA PRO A 295 -47.69 22.88 -8.68
C PRO A 295 -46.30 22.28 -8.96
N ARG A 296 -46.27 21.25 -9.81
CA ARG A 296 -45.05 20.49 -10.12
C ARG A 296 -44.56 20.82 -11.54
N PRO A 297 -43.24 20.97 -11.77
CA PRO A 297 -42.70 21.11 -13.11
C PRO A 297 -42.89 19.83 -13.92
N ASP A 298 -42.98 19.94 -15.25
CA ASP A 298 -43.08 18.78 -16.13
C ASP A 298 -41.76 18.00 -16.17
N ILE A 299 -41.75 16.87 -15.47
CA ILE A 299 -40.59 15.99 -15.33
C ILE A 299 -40.30 15.13 -16.57
N LYS A 300 -41.14 15.15 -17.61
CA LYS A 300 -40.95 14.32 -18.83
C LYS A 300 -39.66 14.61 -19.59
N HIS A 301 -39.14 15.85 -19.48
CA HIS A 301 -37.93 16.29 -20.18
C HIS A 301 -36.67 16.23 -19.30
N LEU A 302 -36.74 15.70 -18.07
CA LEU A 302 -35.60 15.63 -17.17
C LEU A 302 -34.93 14.24 -17.21
N MET A 303 -33.67 14.21 -17.65
CA MET A 303 -32.84 13.01 -17.58
C MET A 303 -32.43 12.71 -16.13
N PRO A 304 -32.57 11.45 -15.64
CA PRO A 304 -32.17 11.10 -14.27
C PRO A 304 -30.68 11.31 -14.01
N PHE A 305 -30.35 12.19 -13.06
CA PHE A 305 -28.98 12.42 -12.60
C PHE A 305 -28.38 11.13 -12.02
N ARG A 306 -27.36 10.58 -12.70
CA ARG A 306 -26.61 9.38 -12.27
C ARG A 306 -25.12 9.69 -12.13
N PRO A 307 -24.64 10.04 -10.92
CA PRO A 307 -23.23 10.31 -10.68
C PRO A 307 -22.44 8.99 -10.66
N THR A 308 -21.75 8.68 -11.76
CA THR A 308 -20.89 7.49 -11.88
C THR A 308 -19.45 7.84 -11.53
N ARG A 309 -18.92 7.29 -10.44
CA ARG A 309 -17.54 7.51 -9.99
C ARG A 309 -16.49 7.01 -10.99
N ASN A 310 -16.77 5.88 -11.64
CA ASN A 310 -15.96 5.31 -12.73
C ASN A 310 -16.86 5.17 -13.98
N PRO A 311 -16.84 6.12 -14.94
CA PRO A 311 -17.54 5.98 -16.20
C PRO A 311 -17.00 4.80 -17.03
N LEU A 312 -17.87 4.07 -17.72
CA LEU A 312 -17.48 2.98 -18.62
C LEU A 312 -16.73 3.53 -19.85
N PRO A 313 -15.74 2.81 -20.41
CA PRO A 313 -15.08 3.22 -21.65
C PRO A 313 -16.10 3.42 -22.78
N GLY A 314 -16.09 4.60 -23.41
CA GLY A 314 -17.07 5.00 -24.44
C GLY A 314 -18.31 5.75 -23.93
N SER A 315 -18.44 5.96 -22.61
CA SER A 315 -19.44 6.89 -22.07
C SER A 315 -18.92 8.33 -22.05
N HIS A 316 -19.82 9.32 -22.17
CA HIS A 316 -19.48 10.74 -22.18
C HIS A 316 -19.73 11.37 -20.79
N PRO A 317 -18.70 11.54 -19.94
CA PRO A 317 -18.84 12.24 -18.68
C PRO A 317 -18.97 13.76 -18.93
N THR A 318 -19.93 14.40 -18.27
CA THR A 318 -19.99 15.87 -18.14
C THR A 318 -20.09 16.26 -16.67
N PRO A 319 -19.90 17.54 -16.30
CA PRO A 319 -20.21 18.07 -14.98
C PRO A 319 -21.71 17.93 -14.65
N GLY A 320 -22.11 16.74 -14.19
CA GLY A 320 -23.51 16.32 -14.12
C GLY A 320 -23.71 14.79 -14.20
N GLY A 321 -22.68 14.01 -14.51
CA GLY A 321 -22.76 12.54 -14.61
C GLY A 321 -22.41 12.04 -16.00
N VAL A 322 -22.91 10.85 -16.36
CA VAL A 322 -22.79 10.32 -17.73
C VAL A 322 -24.07 10.61 -18.50
N PHE A 323 -23.93 11.24 -19.66
CA PHE A 323 -25.02 11.50 -20.59
C PHE A 323 -24.82 10.68 -21.87
N PRO A 324 -25.92 10.26 -22.54
CA PRO A 324 -25.80 9.67 -23.87
C PRO A 324 -25.28 10.71 -24.87
N LEU A 325 -24.45 10.27 -25.80
CA LEU A 325 -24.11 11.06 -26.99
C LEU A 325 -25.38 11.26 -27.85
N PRO A 326 -25.52 12.38 -28.58
CA PRO A 326 -26.54 12.52 -29.61
C PRO A 326 -26.50 11.35 -30.59
N ASP A 327 -27.65 10.90 -31.10
CA ASP A 327 -27.76 9.65 -31.88
C ASP A 327 -26.85 9.62 -33.12
N THR A 328 -26.64 10.78 -33.76
CA THR A 328 -25.71 10.96 -34.89
C THR A 328 -24.25 10.75 -34.50
N ALA A 329 -23.82 11.28 -33.36
CA ALA A 329 -22.48 11.06 -32.81
C ALA A 329 -22.31 9.61 -32.32
N LEU A 330 -23.36 9.01 -31.75
CA LEU A 330 -23.35 7.61 -31.33
C LEU A 330 -23.22 6.66 -32.53
N TYR A 331 -23.85 6.97 -33.67
CA TYR A 331 -23.67 6.23 -34.91
C TYR A 331 -22.21 6.32 -35.41
N LEU A 332 -21.63 7.51 -35.45
CA LEU A 332 -20.23 7.70 -35.86
C LEU A 332 -19.26 6.89 -34.99
N VAL A 333 -19.42 6.94 -33.66
CA VAL A 333 -18.59 6.18 -32.70
C VAL A 333 -18.72 4.66 -32.88
N LYS A 334 -19.86 4.15 -33.36
CA LYS A 334 -20.05 2.72 -33.69
C LYS A 334 -19.39 2.29 -35.00
N VAL A 335 -19.19 3.23 -35.95
CA VAL A 335 -18.57 2.97 -37.25
C VAL A 335 -17.04 3.11 -37.19
N LEU A 336 -16.53 3.98 -36.32
CA LEU A 336 -15.10 4.18 -36.14
C LEU A 336 -14.42 2.97 -35.47
N PRO A 337 -13.15 2.65 -35.83
CA PRO A 337 -12.37 1.63 -35.15
C PRO A 337 -12.08 2.02 -33.69
N PRO A 338 -11.78 1.06 -32.80
CA PRO A 338 -11.44 1.34 -31.41
C PRO A 338 -10.30 2.37 -31.30
N PRO A 339 -10.32 3.32 -30.35
CA PRO A 339 -9.29 4.37 -30.25
C PRO A 339 -7.84 3.86 -30.12
N ARG A 340 -7.66 2.61 -29.69
CA ARG A 340 -6.36 1.93 -29.60
C ARG A 340 -5.72 1.62 -30.96
N ASN A 341 -6.48 1.71 -32.05
CA ASN A 341 -6.03 1.42 -33.41
C ASN A 341 -5.55 2.70 -34.14
N PHE A 342 -5.57 3.86 -33.49
CA PHE A 342 -5.08 5.11 -34.06
C PHE A 342 -3.57 5.27 -33.83
N GLU A 343 -2.77 4.88 -34.82
CA GLU A 343 -1.32 5.10 -34.86
C GLU A 343 -1.00 6.37 -35.66
N GLY A 344 -1.36 7.54 -35.12
CA GLY A 344 -1.15 8.83 -35.76
C GLY A 344 -0.73 9.94 -34.79
N PRO A 345 -0.19 11.06 -35.28
CA PRO A 345 0.07 12.23 -34.45
C PRO A 345 -1.24 12.74 -33.84
N PHE A 346 -1.23 13.04 -32.54
CA PHE A 346 -2.41 13.57 -31.85
C PHE A 346 -2.77 14.96 -32.41
N VAL A 347 -4.03 15.11 -32.82
CA VAL A 347 -4.57 16.39 -33.28
C VAL A 347 -4.69 17.35 -32.08
N ILE A 348 -4.33 18.62 -32.29
CA ILE A 348 -4.52 19.69 -31.29
C ILE A 348 -6.03 19.95 -31.18
N ILE A 349 -6.66 19.34 -30.17
CA ILE A 349 -8.12 19.33 -29.99
C ILE A 349 -8.65 20.76 -29.87
N ASP A 350 -7.98 21.62 -29.12
CA ASP A 350 -8.43 23.00 -28.90
C ASP A 350 -8.49 23.79 -30.21
N GLU A 351 -7.46 23.70 -31.06
CA GLU A 351 -7.45 24.39 -32.36
C GLU A 351 -8.46 23.80 -33.35
N LEU A 352 -8.68 22.48 -33.32
CA LEU A 352 -9.73 21.83 -34.10
C LEU A 352 -11.11 22.33 -33.68
N MET A 353 -11.39 22.38 -32.38
CA MET A 353 -12.66 22.87 -31.84
C MET A 353 -12.87 24.36 -32.14
N ASP A 354 -11.82 25.18 -32.04
CA ASP A 354 -11.85 26.60 -32.38
C ASP A 354 -12.12 26.84 -33.87
N ARG A 355 -11.59 25.98 -34.75
CA ARG A 355 -11.90 26.01 -36.19
C ARG A 355 -13.33 25.55 -36.46
N VAL A 356 -13.77 24.43 -35.88
CA VAL A 356 -15.15 23.91 -36.03
C VAL A 356 -16.20 24.92 -35.57
N ALA A 357 -15.97 25.59 -34.43
CA ALA A 357 -16.86 26.63 -33.91
C ALA A 357 -16.95 27.89 -34.80
N ARG A 358 -15.99 28.09 -35.72
CA ARG A 358 -15.95 29.21 -36.68
C ARG A 358 -16.45 28.81 -38.08
N ILE A 359 -16.80 27.55 -38.31
CA ILE A 359 -17.38 27.11 -39.59
C ILE A 359 -18.82 27.62 -39.66
N VAL A 360 -19.08 28.50 -40.63
CA VAL A 360 -20.45 28.84 -41.06
C VAL A 360 -20.89 27.76 -42.05
N ILE A 361 -21.87 26.94 -41.66
CA ILE A 361 -22.49 25.95 -42.55
C ILE A 361 -23.41 26.71 -43.51
N PRO A 362 -23.27 26.56 -44.85
CA PRO A 362 -24.15 27.24 -45.80
C PRO A 362 -25.60 26.70 -45.72
N ASP A 363 -26.58 27.60 -45.69
CA ASP A 363 -28.01 27.25 -45.64
C ASP A 363 -28.51 26.46 -46.87
N THR A 364 -27.70 26.38 -47.94
CA THR A 364 -27.97 25.59 -49.16
C THR A 364 -27.48 24.14 -49.06
N PHE A 365 -27.02 23.68 -47.90
CA PHE A 365 -26.61 22.29 -47.71
C PHE A 365 -27.84 21.41 -47.47
N GLU A 366 -28.32 20.70 -48.50
CA GLU A 366 -29.26 19.60 -48.30
C GLU A 366 -28.56 18.49 -47.49
N PRO A 367 -29.00 18.19 -46.24
CA PRO A 367 -28.40 17.12 -45.48
C PRO A 367 -28.67 15.79 -46.18
N VAL A 368 -27.61 15.05 -46.52
CA VAL A 368 -27.74 13.66 -46.97
C VAL A 368 -28.42 12.87 -45.86
N ARG A 369 -29.72 12.60 -46.04
CA ARG A 369 -30.55 11.90 -45.06
C ARG A 369 -30.07 10.46 -44.93
N VAL A 370 -29.22 10.21 -43.94
CA VAL A 370 -28.78 8.86 -43.57
C VAL A 370 -29.97 8.13 -42.97
N SER A 371 -30.66 7.33 -43.79
CA SER A 371 -31.74 6.46 -43.33
C SER A 371 -31.17 5.22 -42.66
N VAL A 372 -31.77 4.82 -41.55
CA VAL A 372 -31.44 3.58 -40.84
C VAL A 372 -32.65 2.66 -40.95
N GLN A 373 -32.49 1.52 -41.63
CA GLN A 373 -33.54 0.52 -41.84
C GLN A 373 -34.85 1.06 -42.46
N GLY A 374 -34.77 2.13 -43.25
CA GLY A 374 -35.90 2.69 -43.99
C GLY A 374 -36.62 3.87 -43.33
N GLU A 375 -36.34 4.19 -42.07
CA GLU A 375 -36.82 5.43 -41.45
C GLU A 375 -35.81 6.58 -41.56
N VAL A 376 -36.35 7.79 -41.76
CA VAL A 376 -35.59 9.05 -41.80
C VAL A 376 -35.51 9.60 -40.38
N ILE A 377 -34.28 9.83 -39.89
CA ILE A 377 -34.05 10.50 -38.61
C ILE A 377 -34.69 11.89 -38.67
N ARG A 378 -35.62 12.19 -37.76
CA ARG A 378 -36.31 13.49 -37.72
C ARG A 378 -35.41 14.53 -37.04
N ASP A 379 -35.14 15.62 -37.74
CA ASP A 379 -34.56 16.83 -37.16
C ASP A 379 -35.50 17.43 -36.09
N LEU A 380 -34.95 17.95 -35.00
CA LEU A 380 -35.73 18.34 -33.82
C LEU A 380 -36.37 19.73 -33.92
N ASP A 381 -35.97 20.56 -34.90
CA ASP A 381 -36.14 22.01 -34.87
C ASP A 381 -37.08 22.60 -35.94
N THR A 382 -37.92 21.80 -36.60
CA THR A 382 -38.95 22.31 -37.54
C THR A 382 -40.38 22.00 -37.09
N ASN A 383 -40.87 22.75 -36.11
CA ASN A 383 -42.31 22.91 -35.85
C ASN A 383 -42.63 24.25 -35.17
N SER A 384 -42.34 25.34 -35.88
CA SER A 384 -43.07 26.59 -35.67
C SER A 384 -44.06 26.78 -36.82
N SER A 385 -45.24 27.30 -36.49
CA SER A 385 -46.26 27.80 -37.44
C SER A 385 -47.16 26.77 -38.15
N GLN A 386 -48.44 26.82 -37.77
CA GLN A 386 -49.62 26.75 -38.67
C GLN A 386 -50.01 25.40 -39.32
N SER A 387 -50.80 24.62 -38.58
CA SER A 387 -52.13 24.24 -39.08
C SER A 387 -53.15 24.19 -37.95
N GLY A 388 -53.48 25.37 -37.41
CA GLY A 388 -54.62 25.57 -36.54
C GLY A 388 -55.80 26.09 -37.34
N ARG A 389 -56.57 25.21 -38.01
CA ARG A 389 -57.96 25.53 -38.35
C ARG A 389 -58.84 25.14 -37.18
N LYS A 390 -59.31 26.15 -36.45
CA LYS A 390 -60.16 26.01 -35.28
C LYS A 390 -61.52 26.63 -35.58
N MET A 391 -62.57 25.88 -35.23
CA MET A 391 -63.94 26.32 -34.98
C MET A 391 -64.79 26.87 -36.15
N GLU A 392 -66.04 26.42 -36.11
CA GLU A 392 -67.20 27.08 -36.72
C GLU A 392 -67.31 28.51 -36.19
N HIS A 393 -67.81 29.42 -37.02
CA HIS A 393 -68.34 30.69 -36.54
C HIS A 393 -69.80 30.80 -37.00
N ALA A 394 -70.69 30.97 -36.03
CA ALA A 394 -71.90 31.77 -36.25
C ALA A 394 -71.51 33.25 -36.12
N ASP A 395 -71.94 34.03 -37.10
CA ASP A 395 -72.26 35.47 -37.13
C ASP A 395 -71.32 36.51 -36.47
N SER A 396 -70.59 37.17 -37.38
CA SER A 396 -70.60 38.63 -37.68
C SER A 396 -69.99 39.69 -36.73
N ASP A 397 -69.02 40.39 -37.34
CA ASP A 397 -68.77 41.85 -37.36
C ASP A 397 -68.03 42.59 -36.21
N GLU A 398 -66.84 43.10 -36.59
CA GLU A 398 -66.24 44.44 -36.35
C GLU A 398 -65.67 44.84 -34.95
N ASP A 399 -64.55 45.58 -34.82
CA ASP A 399 -63.45 45.94 -35.76
C ASP A 399 -62.17 46.28 -34.93
N ASP A 400 -60.99 45.69 -35.18
CA ASP A 400 -59.82 46.21 -35.93
C ASP A 400 -58.67 46.83 -35.05
N GLN A 401 -57.44 46.67 -35.56
CA GLN A 401 -56.17 47.39 -35.28
C GLN A 401 -55.12 46.97 -34.21
N PRO A 402 -53.81 47.20 -34.49
CA PRO A 402 -52.70 46.44 -33.88
C PRO A 402 -51.56 47.28 -33.26
N LEU A 403 -50.89 46.80 -32.19
CA LEU A 403 -49.72 47.51 -31.62
C LEU A 403 -48.52 46.60 -31.23
N GLN A 404 -47.56 46.57 -32.15
CA GLN A 404 -46.19 47.09 -31.98
C GLN A 404 -45.36 46.72 -30.72
N SER A 405 -44.17 46.18 -30.99
CA SER A 405 -43.13 45.89 -30.01
C SER A 405 -42.36 47.15 -29.56
N THR A 406 -42.09 47.28 -28.26
CA THR A 406 -41.06 48.21 -27.72
C THR A 406 -40.48 47.66 -26.41
N MET A 407 -39.20 47.98 -26.17
CA MET A 407 -38.32 47.64 -25.03
C MET A 407 -38.97 47.38 -23.65
N ASN A 408 -38.50 46.34 -22.95
CA ASN A 408 -37.41 46.48 -21.95
C ASN A 408 -37.01 45.13 -21.32
N GLY A 409 -35.75 44.99 -20.89
CA GLY A 409 -35.20 43.72 -20.41
C GLY A 409 -35.24 43.54 -18.89
N ARG A 410 -34.72 42.40 -18.40
CA ARG A 410 -34.19 42.28 -17.04
C ARG A 410 -33.06 41.26 -16.95
N VAL A 411 -31.96 41.72 -16.35
CA VAL A 411 -30.68 41.01 -16.20
C VAL A 411 -30.77 39.93 -15.12
N ALA A 412 -30.29 38.72 -15.41
CA ALA A 412 -30.01 37.70 -14.41
C ALA A 412 -28.51 37.71 -14.05
N MET A 413 -28.20 38.00 -12.79
CA MET A 413 -26.83 38.15 -12.28
C MET A 413 -25.99 36.87 -12.42
N ASN A 414 -24.83 36.98 -13.08
CA ASN A 414 -23.84 35.91 -13.11
C ASN A 414 -22.96 35.92 -11.84
N LEU A 415 -23.56 35.51 -10.71
CA LEU A 415 -22.99 35.58 -9.35
C LEU A 415 -21.65 34.82 -9.21
N TYR A 416 -21.40 33.83 -10.08
CA TYR A 416 -20.14 33.08 -10.12
C TYR A 416 -18.96 33.94 -10.62
N GLN A 417 -19.15 34.71 -11.70
CA GLN A 417 -18.10 35.59 -12.23
C GLN A 417 -17.74 36.71 -11.23
N GLN A 418 -18.73 37.30 -10.54
CA GLN A 418 -18.46 38.29 -9.48
C GLN A 418 -17.65 37.71 -8.31
N ARG A 419 -17.83 36.42 -7.96
CA ARG A 419 -17.06 35.75 -6.90
C ARG A 419 -15.62 35.47 -7.33
N GLN A 420 -15.40 35.08 -8.58
CA GLN A 420 -14.03 34.89 -9.10
C GLN A 420 -13.27 36.22 -9.20
N GLN A 421 -13.90 37.28 -9.73
CA GLN A 421 -13.29 38.62 -9.79
C GLN A 421 -12.99 39.20 -8.39
N LYS A 422 -13.81 38.90 -7.37
CA LYS A 422 -13.51 39.28 -5.98
C LYS A 422 -12.32 38.51 -5.39
N ARG A 423 -12.13 37.21 -5.70
CA ARG A 423 -10.93 36.47 -5.27
C ARG A 423 -9.67 37.08 -5.87
N VAL A 424 -9.64 37.31 -7.18
CA VAL A 424 -8.46 37.89 -7.87
C VAL A 424 -8.09 39.26 -7.29
N LYS A 425 -9.06 40.16 -7.09
CA LYS A 425 -8.80 41.49 -6.50
C LYS A 425 -8.30 41.43 -5.05
N LEU A 426 -8.76 40.47 -4.24
CA LEU A 426 -8.26 40.29 -2.87
C LEU A 426 -6.82 39.77 -2.85
N THR A 427 -6.44 38.88 -3.78
CA THR A 427 -5.06 38.38 -3.89
C THR A 427 -4.08 39.49 -4.30
N THR A 428 -4.46 40.39 -5.22
CA THR A 428 -3.60 41.52 -5.64
C THR A 428 -3.42 42.60 -4.57
N ILE A 429 -4.39 42.75 -3.65
CA ILE A 429 -4.29 43.71 -2.54
C ILE A 429 -3.41 43.15 -1.41
N ALA A 430 -3.48 41.84 -1.14
CA ALA A 430 -2.66 41.20 -0.11
C ALA A 430 -1.15 41.18 -0.44
N THR A 431 -0.76 41.23 -1.72
CA THR A 431 0.65 41.26 -2.15
C THR A 431 1.30 42.64 -2.11
N ASN A 432 0.57 43.70 -1.73
CA ASN A 432 1.04 45.10 -1.75
C ASN A 432 1.08 45.76 -0.35
N VAL A 433 1.01 44.97 0.72
CA VAL A 433 0.98 45.47 2.12
C VAL A 433 2.13 44.97 2.98
N ASP A 434 2.90 43.97 2.53
CA ASP A 434 4.08 43.47 3.26
C ASP A 434 5.41 43.74 2.51
N GLN A 435 6.18 44.67 3.10
CA GLN A 435 7.62 44.95 2.96
C GLN A 435 8.13 45.86 1.82
N PRO A 436 9.03 46.83 2.11
CA PRO A 436 9.26 47.56 3.38
C PRO A 436 8.85 49.05 3.32
#